data_AF-A0A6V7UVL5-F1
#
_entry.id   AF-A0A6V7UVL5-F1
#
_cell.length_a   1.000
_cell.length_b   1.000
_cell.length_c   1.000
_cell.angle_alpha   90.00
_cell.angle_beta   90.00
_cell.angle_gamma   90.00
#
_symmetry.space_group_name_H-M   'P 1'
#
loop_
_entity.id
_entity.type
_entity.pdbx_description
1 polymer ?
#
loop_
_entity_poly.entity_id
_entity_poly.type
_entity_poly.pdbx_seq_one_letter_code
_entity_poly.pdbx_strand_id
1 'polypeptide(L)'
;MSKKIKIFLFLLNIYLNFGFKNEKNYDEKKHLCLLENEQNSIYLSIYENIQKDSVLTVLPIIGIPFGDKQNIKLNILNGQQFVSLNNSNKQLILKSEIDRDNGLSNINVLIECNPGDQHPIYQHIHTYLVLIPAVISWLNINVFISIIDVNDNPPKFIKNGKFNINLHEELPIGTKINLDFKAVDNDQPGPNSHIRYKIIETISSSLSTKNKNYSNLFSIPDPFLPELFISDRIDFENMPSRFSIKIEAEDQGIPKLNSSAVIEVNLEDIDDLNPIFSSSIYKAKKSNFNSTLLIIEPKPIKAWDGDSFNETILYKLSGENSKYFIIDEFNGVIQTKTNKLPSSAQLIVNAFQTNRPERNSTAFVLFENNYSEEEIEISLIHIISFICFLLILSNFLILSFWLGERKKQLLIKNKMFVF
;
A
#
# COMPACT_ATOMS: atom_id res chain seq x y z
N MET A 1 23.00 -49.58 -66.75
CA MET A 1 21.51 -49.56 -66.74
C MET A 1 20.97 -50.63 -67.66
N SER A 2 20.15 -51.54 -67.13
CA SER A 2 19.46 -52.60 -67.90
C SER A 2 18.65 -51.99 -69.05
N LYS A 3 18.58 -52.70 -70.19
CA LYS A 3 17.78 -52.33 -71.38
C LYS A 3 16.32 -51.97 -71.00
N LYS A 4 15.78 -52.60 -69.96
CA LYS A 4 14.43 -52.29 -69.40
C LYS A 4 14.35 -50.90 -68.77
N ILE A 5 15.41 -50.44 -68.11
CA ILE A 5 15.46 -49.12 -67.45
C ILE A 5 15.58 -47.99 -68.49
N LYS A 6 16.36 -48.22 -69.56
CA LYS A 6 16.43 -47.27 -70.68
C LYS A 6 15.11 -47.18 -71.45
N ILE A 7 14.42 -48.30 -71.66
CA ILE A 7 13.08 -48.31 -72.27
C ILE A 7 12.06 -47.64 -71.36
N PHE A 8 12.11 -47.86 -70.04
CA PHE A 8 11.23 -47.19 -69.08
C PHE A 8 11.46 -45.68 -69.06
N LEU A 9 12.72 -45.23 -69.01
CA LEU A 9 13.05 -43.79 -69.07
C LEU A 9 12.70 -43.18 -70.43
N PHE A 10 12.84 -43.92 -71.53
CA PHE A 10 12.45 -43.46 -72.86
C PHE A 10 10.93 -43.36 -73.00
N LEU A 11 10.16 -44.33 -72.48
CA LEU A 11 8.70 -44.28 -72.44
C LEU A 11 8.18 -43.20 -71.49
N LEU A 12 8.85 -42.97 -70.35
CA LEU A 12 8.55 -41.89 -69.42
C LEU A 12 8.80 -40.52 -70.09
N ASN A 13 9.90 -40.39 -70.82
CA ASN A 13 10.26 -39.15 -71.53
C ASN A 13 9.37 -38.93 -72.76
N ILE A 14 8.90 -39.99 -73.43
CA ILE A 14 7.85 -39.90 -74.45
C ILE A 14 6.50 -39.54 -73.83
N TYR A 15 6.13 -40.10 -72.69
CA TYR A 15 4.88 -39.76 -72.01
C TYR A 15 4.86 -38.29 -71.55
N LEU A 16 5.99 -37.80 -71.03
CA LEU A 16 6.17 -36.40 -70.64
C LEU A 16 6.20 -35.44 -71.84
N ASN A 17 6.78 -35.84 -73.00
CA ASN A 17 6.91 -34.96 -74.16
C ASN A 17 5.77 -35.07 -75.20
N PHE A 18 5.09 -36.21 -75.33
CA PHE A 18 4.03 -36.42 -76.32
C PHE A 18 2.60 -36.34 -75.74
N GLY A 19 2.44 -36.18 -74.43
CA GLY A 19 1.14 -35.97 -73.79
C GLY A 19 0.51 -34.59 -74.02
N PHE A 20 1.23 -33.64 -74.63
CA PHE A 20 0.74 -32.28 -74.88
C PHE A 20 0.75 -31.98 -76.39
N LYS A 21 -0.24 -32.51 -77.10
CA LYS A 21 -0.63 -32.02 -78.42
C LYS A 21 -1.64 -30.89 -78.24
N ASN A 22 -1.38 -29.77 -78.90
CA ASN A 22 -2.21 -28.57 -79.01
C ASN A 22 -3.73 -28.83 -78.93
N GLU A 23 -4.31 -28.61 -77.76
CA GLU A 23 -5.72 -28.26 -77.61
C GLU A 23 -5.77 -26.79 -77.19
N LYS A 24 -6.35 -25.94 -78.04
CA LYS A 24 -6.81 -24.59 -77.66
C LYS A 24 -8.07 -24.70 -76.77
N ASN A 25 -7.96 -25.54 -75.74
CA ASN A 25 -8.94 -25.86 -74.70
C ASN A 25 -8.16 -26.23 -73.42
N TYR A 26 -7.11 -25.46 -73.13
CA TYR A 26 -6.14 -25.76 -72.08
C TYR A 26 -6.70 -25.52 -70.66
N ASP A 27 -7.98 -25.17 -70.51
CA ASP A 27 -8.28 -24.02 -69.67
C ASP A 27 -9.10 -24.20 -68.38
N GLU A 28 -9.73 -25.33 -68.05
CA GLU A 28 -10.53 -25.39 -66.79
C GLU A 28 -10.48 -26.70 -66.00
N LYS A 29 -10.18 -27.84 -66.65
CA LYS A 29 -10.40 -29.17 -66.04
C LYS A 29 -9.20 -29.78 -65.30
N LYS A 30 -8.00 -29.19 -65.43
CA LYS A 30 -6.74 -29.74 -64.87
C LYS A 30 -6.30 -29.09 -63.56
N HIS A 31 -7.04 -28.11 -63.06
CA HIS A 31 -6.67 -27.38 -61.84
C HIS A 31 -7.56 -27.72 -60.64
N LEU A 32 -8.43 -28.74 -60.74
CA LEU A 32 -9.33 -29.12 -59.65
C LEU A 32 -8.55 -29.43 -58.36
N CYS A 33 -9.13 -29.04 -57.23
CA CYS A 33 -8.52 -29.15 -55.90
C CYS A 33 -7.31 -28.25 -55.64
N LEU A 34 -6.75 -27.55 -56.63
CA LEU A 34 -5.73 -26.53 -56.40
C LEU A 34 -6.33 -25.26 -55.80
N LEU A 35 -5.50 -24.48 -55.11
CA LEU A 35 -5.89 -23.15 -54.66
C LEU A 35 -5.81 -22.16 -55.82
N GLU A 36 -6.79 -21.27 -55.95
CA GLU A 36 -6.87 -20.23 -57.00
C GLU A 36 -5.68 -19.26 -56.98
N ASN A 37 -5.00 -19.15 -55.84
CA ASN A 37 -3.83 -18.32 -55.63
C ASN A 37 -2.49 -19.06 -55.83
N GLU A 38 -2.51 -20.28 -56.37
CA GLU A 38 -1.34 -21.14 -56.60
C GLU A 38 -0.53 -21.49 -55.33
N GLN A 39 -1.08 -21.26 -54.13
CA GLN A 39 -0.46 -21.67 -52.89
C GLN A 39 -0.76 -23.15 -52.58
N ASN A 40 0.02 -23.72 -51.65
CA ASN A 40 -0.17 -25.10 -51.17
C ASN A 40 -0.95 -25.17 -49.85
N SER A 41 -1.24 -24.04 -49.21
CA SER A 41 -1.93 -23.96 -47.92
C SER A 41 -2.63 -22.62 -47.79
N ILE A 42 -3.66 -22.58 -46.95
CA ILE A 42 -4.43 -21.38 -46.66
C ILE A 42 -4.00 -20.86 -45.28
N TYR A 43 -3.72 -19.57 -45.18
CA TYR A 43 -3.39 -18.90 -43.92
C TYR A 43 -4.48 -17.89 -43.59
N LEU A 44 -5.04 -17.99 -42.39
CA LEU A 44 -6.08 -17.11 -41.88
C LEU A 44 -5.66 -16.56 -40.52
N SER A 45 -6.07 -15.34 -40.24
CA SER A 45 -5.98 -14.77 -38.91
C SER A 45 -7.35 -14.28 -38.51
N ILE A 46 -7.82 -14.73 -37.36
CA ILE A 46 -9.15 -14.43 -36.84
C ILE A 46 -9.01 -13.93 -35.42
N TYR A 47 -9.83 -12.97 -35.01
CA TYR A 47 -9.91 -12.59 -33.60
C TYR A 47 -10.51 -13.74 -32.78
N GLU A 48 -10.20 -13.81 -31.50
CA GLU A 48 -10.97 -14.64 -30.58
C GLU A 48 -12.36 -14.04 -30.31
N ASN A 49 -13.18 -14.76 -29.54
CA ASN A 49 -14.54 -14.35 -29.17
C ASN A 49 -15.46 -14.08 -30.38
N ILE A 50 -15.09 -14.58 -31.56
CA ILE A 50 -15.94 -14.56 -32.74
C ILE A 50 -17.17 -15.42 -32.47
N GLN A 51 -18.34 -14.89 -32.83
CA GLN A 51 -19.61 -15.57 -32.67
C GLN A 51 -19.61 -16.91 -33.42
N LYS A 52 -20.10 -17.96 -32.74
CA LYS A 52 -20.37 -19.25 -33.37
C LYS A 52 -21.21 -19.10 -34.65
N ASP A 53 -20.96 -19.96 -35.62
CA ASP A 53 -21.58 -20.00 -36.95
C ASP A 53 -21.17 -18.83 -37.88
N SER A 54 -20.18 -18.02 -37.47
CA SER A 54 -19.55 -17.03 -38.35
C SER A 54 -18.79 -17.69 -39.50
N VAL A 55 -18.91 -17.12 -40.69
CA VAL A 55 -18.12 -17.51 -41.87
C VAL A 55 -16.71 -16.94 -41.72
N LEU A 56 -15.71 -17.81 -41.61
CA LEU A 56 -14.30 -17.42 -41.49
C LEU A 56 -13.72 -17.02 -42.86
N THR A 57 -13.99 -17.82 -43.89
CA THR A 57 -13.56 -17.56 -45.26
C THR A 57 -14.35 -18.41 -46.24
N VAL A 58 -14.28 -18.06 -47.53
CA VAL A 58 -14.66 -18.94 -48.63
C VAL A 58 -13.38 -19.58 -49.15
N LEU A 59 -13.30 -20.91 -49.13
CA LEU A 59 -12.09 -21.61 -49.55
C LEU A 59 -11.87 -21.40 -51.05
N PRO A 60 -10.72 -20.83 -51.47
CA PRO A 60 -10.41 -20.56 -52.87
C PRO A 60 -9.92 -21.83 -53.56
N ILE A 61 -10.71 -22.91 -53.49
CA ILE A 61 -10.39 -24.22 -54.07
C ILE A 61 -11.08 -24.32 -55.43
N ILE A 62 -10.33 -24.63 -56.48
CA ILE A 62 -10.86 -24.78 -57.83
C ILE A 62 -11.74 -26.05 -57.91
N GLY A 63 -12.97 -25.89 -58.41
CA GLY A 63 -13.98 -26.95 -58.55
C GLY A 63 -15.32 -26.59 -57.90
N ILE A 64 -16.35 -27.38 -58.18
CA ILE A 64 -17.72 -27.23 -57.68
C ILE A 64 -18.01 -28.42 -56.75
N PRO A 65 -18.16 -28.19 -55.43
CA PRO A 65 -18.30 -29.26 -54.45
C PRO A 65 -19.72 -29.84 -54.30
N PHE A 66 -20.75 -29.24 -54.89
CA PHE A 66 -22.15 -29.63 -54.68
C PHE A 66 -23.06 -29.25 -55.86
N GLY A 67 -24.18 -29.95 -56.01
CA GLY A 67 -25.20 -29.72 -57.04
C GLY A 67 -24.94 -30.44 -58.36
N ASP A 68 -25.73 -30.15 -59.39
CA ASP A 68 -25.72 -30.87 -60.68
C ASP A 68 -24.40 -30.78 -61.45
N LYS A 69 -23.57 -29.76 -61.13
CA LYS A 69 -22.24 -29.55 -61.72
C LYS A 69 -21.09 -29.98 -60.80
N GLN A 70 -21.38 -30.76 -59.76
CA GLN A 70 -20.37 -31.22 -58.81
C GLN A 70 -19.23 -31.96 -59.52
N ASN A 71 -17.99 -31.54 -59.29
CA ASN A 71 -16.78 -32.17 -59.83
C ASN A 71 -15.65 -32.30 -58.79
N ILE A 72 -15.89 -31.90 -57.54
CA ILE A 72 -15.03 -32.19 -56.40
C ILE A 72 -15.88 -32.62 -55.18
N LYS A 73 -15.26 -33.30 -54.23
CA LYS A 73 -15.80 -33.57 -52.89
C LYS A 73 -14.82 -33.03 -51.86
N LEU A 74 -15.34 -32.30 -50.87
CA LEU A 74 -14.55 -31.72 -49.80
C LEU A 74 -14.94 -32.33 -48.46
N ASN A 75 -13.94 -32.81 -47.71
CA ASN A 75 -14.10 -33.37 -46.37
C ASN A 75 -13.08 -32.73 -45.43
N ILE A 76 -13.49 -32.38 -44.21
CA ILE A 76 -12.55 -31.99 -43.16
C ILE A 76 -12.04 -33.28 -42.50
N LEU A 77 -10.73 -33.53 -42.54
CA LEU A 77 -10.07 -34.67 -41.87
C LEU A 77 -9.62 -34.33 -40.44
N ASN A 78 -9.28 -33.06 -40.16
CA ASN A 78 -8.85 -32.57 -38.86
C ASN A 78 -9.41 -31.17 -38.59
N GLY A 79 -9.69 -30.84 -37.32
CA GLY A 79 -10.23 -29.52 -36.91
C GLY A 79 -11.77 -29.43 -36.84
N GLN A 80 -12.47 -30.55 -37.00
CA GLN A 80 -13.95 -30.65 -37.02
C GLN A 80 -14.65 -30.21 -35.72
N GLN A 81 -13.88 -30.11 -34.63
CA GLN A 81 -14.34 -29.59 -33.34
C GLN A 81 -14.45 -28.06 -33.35
N PHE A 82 -13.64 -27.38 -34.16
CA PHE A 82 -13.60 -25.92 -34.24
C PHE A 82 -14.33 -25.36 -35.46
N VAL A 83 -14.30 -26.07 -36.59
CA VAL A 83 -14.87 -25.58 -37.85
C VAL A 83 -15.77 -26.61 -38.53
N SER A 84 -16.64 -26.12 -39.39
CA SER A 84 -17.47 -26.89 -40.31
C SER A 84 -17.34 -26.32 -41.73
N LEU A 85 -17.65 -27.14 -42.74
CA LEU A 85 -17.57 -26.75 -44.14
C LEU A 85 -18.97 -26.77 -44.76
N ASN A 86 -19.39 -25.64 -45.31
CA ASN A 86 -20.57 -25.58 -46.16
C ASN A 86 -20.18 -25.98 -47.59
N ASN A 87 -20.53 -27.22 -47.96
CA ASN A 87 -20.21 -27.78 -49.27
C ASN A 87 -20.99 -27.14 -50.43
N SER A 88 -22.02 -26.32 -50.19
CA SER A 88 -22.72 -25.63 -51.29
C SER A 88 -21.93 -24.43 -51.83
N ASN A 89 -21.13 -23.79 -50.98
CA ASN A 89 -20.48 -22.51 -51.29
C ASN A 89 -19.03 -22.40 -50.78
N LYS A 90 -18.44 -23.51 -50.33
CA LYS A 90 -17.06 -23.60 -49.81
C LYS A 90 -16.78 -22.72 -48.58
N GLN A 91 -17.80 -22.29 -47.84
CA GLN A 91 -17.59 -21.49 -46.64
C GLN A 91 -17.07 -22.36 -45.50
N LEU A 92 -15.94 -21.95 -44.92
CA LEU A 92 -15.45 -22.47 -43.66
C LEU A 92 -16.13 -21.69 -42.53
N ILE A 93 -16.90 -22.39 -41.70
CA ILE A 93 -17.77 -21.80 -40.68
C ILE A 93 -17.28 -22.21 -39.30
N LEU A 94 -17.22 -21.26 -38.37
CA LEU A 94 -16.84 -21.52 -36.99
C LEU A 94 -17.93 -22.32 -36.25
N LYS A 95 -17.55 -23.40 -35.57
CA LYS A 95 -18.48 -24.33 -34.90
C LYS A 95 -18.52 -24.16 -33.38
N SER A 96 -17.44 -23.66 -32.80
CA SER A 96 -17.30 -23.43 -31.37
C SER A 96 -16.80 -22.01 -31.11
N GLU A 97 -17.15 -21.44 -29.97
CA GLU A 97 -16.48 -20.25 -29.48
C GLU A 97 -15.00 -20.55 -29.28
N ILE A 98 -14.15 -19.58 -29.61
CA ILE A 98 -12.70 -19.66 -29.48
C ILE A 98 -12.29 -18.58 -28.48
N ASP A 99 -11.64 -19.02 -27.42
CA ASP A 99 -11.01 -18.20 -26.40
C ASP A 99 -9.53 -18.62 -26.38
N ARG A 100 -8.67 -17.66 -26.71
CA ARG A 100 -7.23 -17.82 -26.87
C ARG A 100 -6.54 -17.96 -25.52
N ASP A 101 -7.06 -17.31 -24.49
CA ASP A 101 -6.48 -17.22 -23.14
C ASP A 101 -6.56 -18.54 -22.39
N ASN A 102 -7.41 -19.45 -22.85
CA ASN A 102 -7.42 -20.86 -22.45
C ASN A 102 -6.29 -21.71 -23.08
N GLY A 103 -5.36 -21.08 -23.81
CA GLY A 103 -4.15 -21.71 -24.35
C GLY A 103 -4.23 -22.15 -25.82
N LEU A 104 -5.31 -21.82 -26.53
CA LEU A 104 -5.49 -22.15 -27.94
C LEU A 104 -5.07 -20.97 -28.84
N SER A 105 -3.81 -20.96 -29.28
CA SER A 105 -3.28 -19.88 -30.15
C SER A 105 -3.41 -20.15 -31.65
N ASN A 106 -3.51 -21.42 -32.06
CA ASN A 106 -3.51 -21.83 -33.46
C ASN A 106 -4.40 -23.04 -33.67
N ILE A 107 -5.10 -23.07 -34.80
CA ILE A 107 -5.89 -24.22 -35.26
C ILE A 107 -5.36 -24.66 -36.62
N ASN A 108 -5.07 -25.95 -36.75
CA ASN A 108 -4.73 -26.57 -38.03
C ASN A 108 -5.91 -27.42 -38.52
N VAL A 109 -6.48 -27.05 -39.66
CA VAL A 109 -7.57 -27.76 -40.30
C VAL A 109 -7.01 -28.45 -41.54
N LEU A 110 -7.25 -29.76 -41.65
CA LEU A 110 -6.86 -30.54 -42.82
C LEU A 110 -8.10 -30.80 -43.66
N ILE A 111 -8.09 -30.36 -44.92
CA ILE A 111 -9.18 -30.55 -45.87
C ILE A 111 -8.73 -31.51 -46.95
N GLU A 112 -9.47 -32.59 -47.13
CA GLU A 112 -9.35 -33.51 -48.24
C GLU A 112 -10.22 -33.01 -49.40
N CYS A 113 -9.63 -32.89 -50.59
CA CYS A 113 -10.33 -32.61 -51.83
C CYS A 113 -10.17 -33.77 -52.82
N ASN A 114 -11.28 -34.36 -53.24
CA ASN A 114 -11.32 -35.48 -54.17
C ASN A 114 -12.05 -35.09 -55.46
N PRO A 115 -11.38 -35.04 -56.63
CA PRO A 115 -12.01 -34.71 -57.91
C PRO A 115 -12.68 -35.92 -58.60
N GLY A 116 -12.62 -37.12 -58.02
CA GLY A 116 -13.18 -38.36 -58.55
C GLY A 116 -12.32 -39.03 -59.62
N ASP A 117 -12.64 -40.30 -59.92
CA ASP A 117 -11.84 -41.16 -60.81
C ASP A 117 -11.77 -40.69 -62.28
N GLN A 118 -12.64 -39.76 -62.67
CA GLN A 118 -12.69 -39.19 -64.03
C GLN A 118 -11.78 -37.96 -64.22
N HIS A 119 -11.12 -37.48 -63.16
CA HIS A 119 -10.35 -36.24 -63.16
C HIS A 119 -8.97 -36.43 -62.49
N PRO A 120 -7.86 -36.48 -63.26
CA PRO A 120 -6.53 -36.61 -62.68
C PRO A 120 -6.13 -35.36 -61.87
N ILE A 121 -5.39 -35.57 -60.77
CA ILE A 121 -4.90 -34.52 -59.87
C ILE A 121 -3.58 -33.93 -60.40
N TYR A 122 -3.43 -32.62 -60.23
CA TYR A 122 -2.21 -31.87 -60.51
C TYR A 122 -1.78 -31.12 -59.25
N GLN A 123 -0.47 -31.00 -59.01
CA GLN A 123 0.09 -30.27 -57.88
C GLN A 123 1.19 -29.31 -58.33
N HIS A 124 1.27 -28.13 -57.71
CA HIS A 124 2.41 -27.23 -57.86
C HIS A 124 3.57 -27.66 -56.96
N ILE A 125 4.67 -28.06 -57.59
CA ILE A 125 5.93 -28.38 -56.92
C ILE A 125 7.00 -27.45 -57.49
N HIS A 126 7.60 -26.62 -56.63
CA HIS A 126 8.69 -25.72 -57.02
C HIS A 126 8.43 -24.98 -58.35
N THR A 127 7.29 -24.27 -58.44
CA THR A 127 6.80 -23.50 -59.60
C THR A 127 6.31 -24.26 -60.85
N TYR A 128 6.37 -25.60 -60.88
CA TYR A 128 5.86 -26.39 -61.99
C TYR A 128 4.59 -27.16 -61.62
N LEU A 129 3.62 -27.21 -62.54
CA LEU A 129 2.43 -28.06 -62.41
C LEU A 129 2.78 -29.48 -62.86
N VAL A 130 2.72 -30.44 -61.94
CA VAL A 130 3.06 -31.85 -62.18
C VAL A 130 1.79 -32.71 -62.15
N LEU A 131 1.60 -33.53 -63.19
CA LEU A 131 0.55 -34.54 -63.23
C LEU A 131 0.89 -35.68 -62.27
N ILE A 132 -0.01 -35.97 -61.33
CA ILE A 132 0.13 -37.11 -60.43
C ILE A 132 -0.57 -38.31 -61.08
N PRO A 133 0.11 -39.48 -61.19
CA PRO A 133 -0.52 -40.68 -61.75
C PRO A 133 -1.80 -41.03 -60.97
N ALA A 134 -2.76 -41.66 -61.65
CA ALA A 134 -4.14 -41.96 -61.23
C ALA A 134 -4.32 -42.84 -59.96
N VAL A 135 -3.26 -42.99 -59.16
CA VAL A 135 -3.23 -43.74 -57.90
C VAL A 135 -3.59 -42.85 -56.69
N ILE A 136 -3.50 -41.53 -56.83
CA ILE A 136 -3.91 -40.57 -55.79
C ILE A 136 -5.17 -39.86 -56.27
N SER A 137 -6.31 -40.16 -55.65
CA SER A 137 -7.62 -39.55 -55.96
C SER A 137 -8.02 -38.45 -54.98
N TRP A 138 -7.13 -38.00 -54.11
CA TRP A 138 -7.38 -36.89 -53.18
C TRP A 138 -6.15 -36.00 -52.96
N LEU A 139 -6.37 -34.71 -52.75
CA LEU A 139 -5.37 -33.73 -52.35
C LEU A 139 -5.67 -33.23 -50.94
N ASN A 140 -4.63 -33.14 -50.11
CA ASN A 140 -4.72 -32.60 -48.77
C ASN A 140 -4.31 -31.12 -48.76
N ILE A 141 -5.19 -30.28 -48.25
CA ILE A 141 -5.00 -28.83 -48.15
C ILE A 141 -4.97 -28.49 -46.66
N ASN A 142 -3.87 -27.89 -46.22
CA ASN A 142 -3.77 -27.37 -44.85
C ASN A 142 -4.35 -25.96 -44.79
N VAL A 143 -5.16 -25.69 -43.77
CA VAL A 143 -5.61 -24.36 -43.38
C VAL A 143 -5.06 -24.06 -42.00
N PHE A 144 -4.15 -23.09 -41.93
CA PHE A 144 -3.55 -22.61 -40.70
C PHE A 144 -4.32 -21.36 -40.25
N ILE A 145 -4.96 -21.45 -39.09
CA ILE A 145 -5.73 -20.37 -38.49
C ILE A 145 -4.97 -19.89 -37.27
N SER A 146 -4.44 -18.67 -37.33
CA SER A 146 -3.87 -17.96 -36.19
C SER A 146 -4.98 -17.21 -35.45
N ILE A 147 -5.03 -17.34 -34.14
CA ILE A 147 -5.99 -16.62 -33.30
C ILE A 147 -5.32 -15.34 -32.80
N ILE A 148 -5.93 -14.19 -33.09
CA ILE A 148 -5.52 -12.86 -32.68
C ILE A 148 -6.19 -12.55 -31.35
N ASP A 149 -5.37 -12.16 -30.39
CA ASP A 149 -5.74 -11.76 -29.05
C ASP A 149 -6.67 -10.53 -29.05
N VAL A 150 -7.68 -10.57 -28.19
CA VAL A 150 -8.54 -9.44 -27.86
C VAL A 150 -8.29 -9.07 -26.39
N ASN A 151 -8.36 -7.78 -26.05
CA ASN A 151 -8.17 -7.33 -24.67
C ASN A 151 -9.46 -7.53 -23.87
N ASP A 152 -9.76 -8.74 -23.43
CA ASP A 152 -10.97 -9.08 -22.67
C ASP A 152 -10.72 -9.65 -21.27
N ASN A 153 -9.46 -9.84 -20.86
CA ASN A 153 -9.13 -10.10 -19.48
C ASN A 153 -8.62 -8.84 -18.78
N PRO A 154 -9.27 -8.37 -17.71
CA PRO A 154 -8.67 -7.32 -16.88
C PRO A 154 -7.53 -7.89 -16.03
N PRO A 155 -6.53 -7.06 -15.68
CA PRO A 155 -5.51 -7.44 -14.70
C PRO A 155 -6.16 -7.89 -13.39
N LYS A 156 -5.65 -8.96 -12.77
CA LYS A 156 -6.16 -9.50 -11.50
C LYS A 156 -5.05 -9.55 -10.46
N PHE A 157 -5.25 -8.82 -9.37
CA PHE A 157 -4.37 -8.88 -8.20
C PHE A 157 -4.39 -10.27 -7.56
N ILE A 158 -3.22 -10.74 -7.12
CA ILE A 158 -3.14 -11.92 -6.26
C ILE A 158 -3.86 -11.68 -4.93
N LYS A 159 -4.16 -12.76 -4.19
CA LYS A 159 -4.80 -12.70 -2.86
C LYS A 159 -6.13 -11.90 -2.84
N ASN A 160 -6.84 -11.87 -3.96
CA ASN A 160 -8.10 -11.15 -4.13
C ASN A 160 -7.99 -9.63 -3.86
N GLY A 161 -6.81 -9.04 -4.10
CA GLY A 161 -6.60 -7.60 -3.97
C GLY A 161 -6.68 -7.05 -2.54
N LYS A 162 -6.45 -7.89 -1.54
CA LYS A 162 -6.38 -7.48 -0.12
C LYS A 162 -5.00 -7.79 0.44
N PHE A 163 -4.35 -6.75 0.94
CA PHE A 163 -2.99 -6.80 1.44
C PHE A 163 -2.90 -6.08 2.78
N ASN A 164 -2.04 -6.56 3.68
CA ASN A 164 -1.82 -5.94 4.98
C ASN A 164 -0.32 -5.76 5.20
N ILE A 165 0.08 -4.59 5.69
CA ILE A 165 1.47 -4.28 6.05
C ILE A 165 1.54 -3.63 7.42
N ASN A 166 2.63 -3.89 8.12
CA ASN A 166 2.99 -3.18 9.35
C ASN A 166 4.22 -2.32 9.07
N LEU A 167 4.17 -1.06 9.47
CA LEU A 167 5.25 -0.10 9.28
C LEU A 167 5.49 0.62 10.59
N HIS A 168 6.74 0.69 11.02
CA HIS A 168 7.12 1.56 12.12
C HIS A 168 7.55 2.93 11.60
N GLU A 169 7.46 3.97 12.43
CA GLU A 169 7.70 5.34 12.00
C GLU A 169 9.16 5.69 11.70
N GLU A 170 10.12 5.00 12.34
CA GLU A 170 11.55 5.20 12.09
C GLU A 170 12.04 4.70 10.71
N LEU A 171 11.15 4.18 9.85
CA LEU A 171 11.54 3.72 8.52
C LEU A 171 12.05 4.88 7.65
N PRO A 172 13.27 4.78 7.09
CA PRO A 172 13.81 5.84 6.23
C PRO A 172 13.00 6.05 4.95
N ILE A 173 12.99 7.28 4.45
CA ILE A 173 12.49 7.59 3.10
C ILE A 173 13.31 6.80 2.08
N GLY A 174 12.63 6.23 1.08
CA GLY A 174 13.22 5.35 0.07
C GLY A 174 13.26 3.88 0.47
N THR A 175 12.74 3.52 1.65
CA THR A 175 12.63 2.11 2.03
C THR A 175 11.63 1.38 1.13
N LYS A 176 12.05 0.25 0.56
CA LYS A 176 11.18 -0.67 -0.18
C LYS A 176 10.35 -1.48 0.79
N ILE A 177 9.04 -1.46 0.63
CA ILE A 177 8.10 -2.25 1.43
C ILE A 177 8.08 -3.67 0.87
N ASN A 178 8.32 -4.66 1.75
CA ASN A 178 8.28 -6.07 1.38
C ASN A 178 6.83 -6.56 1.25
N LEU A 179 6.19 -6.22 0.13
CA LEU A 179 4.82 -6.60 -0.18
C LEU A 179 4.73 -7.10 -1.62
N ASP A 180 4.24 -8.33 -1.79
CA ASP A 180 3.88 -8.87 -3.10
C ASP A 180 2.41 -8.50 -3.41
N PHE A 181 2.24 -7.38 -4.12
CA PHE A 181 0.94 -6.89 -4.61
C PHE A 181 0.80 -7.05 -6.13
N LYS A 182 1.48 -8.02 -6.71
CA LYS A 182 1.47 -8.24 -8.17
C LYS A 182 0.04 -8.53 -8.70
N ALA A 183 -0.26 -7.98 -9.86
CA ALA A 183 -1.38 -8.39 -10.69
C ALA A 183 -0.90 -9.24 -11.88
N VAL A 184 -1.79 -10.11 -12.36
CA VAL A 184 -1.58 -10.96 -13.53
C VAL A 184 -2.72 -10.74 -14.49
N ASP A 185 -2.39 -10.65 -15.76
CA ASP A 185 -3.33 -10.59 -16.87
C ASP A 185 -3.20 -11.88 -17.67
N ASN A 186 -4.34 -12.41 -18.13
CA ASN A 186 -4.40 -13.69 -18.84
C ASN A 186 -4.26 -13.53 -20.37
N ASP A 187 -4.39 -12.29 -20.87
CA ASP A 187 -4.24 -12.00 -22.30
C ASP A 187 -2.81 -12.29 -22.80
N GLN A 188 -2.60 -12.22 -24.12
CA GLN A 188 -1.29 -12.43 -24.72
C GLN A 188 -0.19 -11.53 -24.10
N PRO A 189 1.01 -12.10 -23.81
CA PRO A 189 2.19 -11.29 -23.51
C PRO A 189 2.42 -10.19 -24.54
N GLY A 190 2.18 -8.95 -24.13
CA GLY A 190 2.08 -7.80 -25.04
C GLY A 190 1.25 -6.69 -24.38
N PRO A 191 0.79 -5.69 -25.15
CA PRO A 191 0.02 -4.56 -24.61
C PRO A 191 -1.19 -4.99 -23.75
N ASN A 192 -1.92 -6.02 -24.17
CA ASN A 192 -3.10 -6.53 -23.49
C ASN A 192 -2.78 -7.12 -22.11
N SER A 193 -1.57 -7.65 -21.91
CA SER A 193 -1.15 -8.19 -20.61
C SER A 193 -0.09 -7.32 -19.89
N HIS A 194 0.24 -6.13 -20.43
CA HIS A 194 1.33 -5.30 -19.92
C HIS A 194 0.80 -4.32 -18.87
N ILE A 195 1.03 -4.65 -17.61
CA ILE A 195 0.37 -3.98 -16.49
C ILE A 195 1.18 -2.74 -16.04
N ARG A 196 0.48 -1.62 -15.87
CA ARG A 196 0.94 -0.44 -15.15
C ARG A 196 0.24 -0.33 -13.79
N TYR A 197 1.03 -0.08 -12.76
CA TYR A 197 0.59 0.15 -11.40
C TYR A 197 0.61 1.65 -11.07
N LYS A 198 -0.39 2.10 -10.32
CA LYS A 198 -0.41 3.44 -9.74
C LYS A 198 -1.16 3.46 -8.40
N ILE A 199 -0.78 4.38 -7.52
CA ILE A 199 -1.53 4.69 -6.30
C ILE A 199 -2.64 5.66 -6.70
N ILE A 200 -3.89 5.33 -6.42
CA ILE A 200 -5.05 6.14 -6.79
C ILE A 200 -5.70 6.87 -5.61
N GLU A 201 -5.53 6.35 -4.38
CA GLU A 201 -6.15 6.93 -3.20
C GLU A 201 -5.45 6.50 -1.92
N THR A 202 -5.54 7.33 -0.87
CA THR A 202 -5.26 6.91 0.51
C THR A 202 -6.46 7.25 1.38
N ILE A 203 -7.03 6.22 2.01
CA ILE A 203 -8.28 6.28 2.76
C ILE A 203 -7.95 6.10 4.25
N SER A 204 -8.12 7.16 5.04
CA SER A 204 -8.03 7.11 6.51
C SER A 204 -9.41 6.94 7.14
N SER A 205 -9.55 6.03 8.10
CA SER A 205 -10.82 5.78 8.81
C SER A 205 -11.13 6.78 9.93
N SER A 206 -10.23 7.71 10.25
CA SER A 206 -10.43 8.69 11.33
C SER A 206 -11.26 9.89 10.87
N LEU A 207 -12.48 10.00 11.42
CA LEU A 207 -13.43 11.09 11.19
C LEU A 207 -13.04 12.45 11.84
N SER A 208 -11.88 12.56 12.50
CA SER A 208 -11.67 13.64 13.48
C SER A 208 -10.80 14.83 13.02
N THR A 209 -9.97 14.70 11.99
CA THR A 209 -9.04 15.79 11.65
C THR A 209 -8.78 15.85 10.15
N LYS A 210 -9.40 16.87 9.51
CA LYS A 210 -9.09 17.45 8.20
C LYS A 210 -8.40 16.51 7.20
N ASN A 211 -9.12 16.00 6.19
CA ASN A 211 -8.67 15.55 4.86
C ASN A 211 -7.15 15.62 4.58
N LYS A 212 -6.32 14.91 5.35
CA LYS A 212 -4.89 14.84 5.09
C LYS A 212 -4.73 13.73 4.09
N ASN A 213 -4.37 14.12 2.87
CA ASN A 213 -4.06 13.16 1.84
C ASN A 213 -2.67 12.58 2.11
N TYR A 214 -2.63 11.32 2.53
CA TYR A 214 -1.40 10.58 2.76
C TYR A 214 -0.85 9.95 1.47
N SER A 215 -1.36 10.33 0.28
CA SER A 215 -0.91 9.80 -1.01
C SER A 215 0.59 10.00 -1.27
N ASN A 216 1.19 11.02 -0.64
CA ASN A 216 2.61 11.32 -0.82
C ASN A 216 3.53 10.46 0.08
N LEU A 217 2.98 9.71 1.03
CA LEU A 217 3.76 8.82 1.89
C LEU A 217 4.34 7.64 1.11
N PHE A 218 3.71 7.25 0.01
CA PHE A 218 4.08 6.07 -0.77
C PHE A 218 4.28 6.41 -2.24
N SER A 219 5.16 5.68 -2.91
CA SER A 219 5.32 5.76 -4.36
C SER A 219 5.57 4.39 -4.99
N ILE A 220 5.28 4.34 -6.28
CA ILE A 220 5.65 3.26 -7.18
C ILE A 220 6.56 3.91 -8.25
N PRO A 221 7.89 3.96 -8.03
CA PRO A 221 8.80 4.72 -8.89
C PRO A 221 8.81 4.22 -10.35
N ASP A 222 8.76 2.90 -10.54
CA ASP A 222 8.58 2.28 -11.84
C ASP A 222 7.15 1.72 -11.94
N PRO A 223 6.27 2.31 -12.77
CA PRO A 223 4.89 1.85 -12.88
C PRO A 223 4.76 0.43 -13.45
N PHE A 224 5.81 -0.17 -14.02
CA PHE A 224 5.75 -1.54 -14.54
C PHE A 224 6.23 -2.60 -13.54
N LEU A 225 6.72 -2.17 -12.37
CA LEU A 225 7.16 -3.06 -11.31
C LEU A 225 6.20 -2.96 -10.11
N PRO A 226 5.75 -4.09 -9.53
CA PRO A 226 4.91 -4.08 -8.34
C PRO A 226 5.78 -3.83 -7.09
N GLU A 227 6.41 -2.65 -7.01
CA GLU A 227 7.29 -2.26 -5.91
C GLU A 227 6.80 -0.96 -5.26
N LEU A 228 6.55 -1.02 -3.95
CA LEU A 228 6.04 0.10 -3.16
C LEU A 228 7.15 0.64 -2.26
N PHE A 229 7.31 1.96 -2.22
CA PHE A 229 8.36 2.65 -1.48
C PHE A 229 7.80 3.74 -0.57
N ILE A 230 8.45 3.95 0.57
CA ILE A 230 8.20 5.11 1.43
C ILE A 230 8.79 6.35 0.77
N SER A 231 7.99 7.40 0.64
CA SER A 231 8.33 8.63 -0.10
C SER A 231 8.32 9.89 0.76
N ASP A 232 7.77 9.80 1.97
CA ASP A 232 7.79 10.87 2.96
C ASP A 232 7.88 10.26 4.37
N ARG A 233 8.15 11.08 5.38
CA ARG A 233 8.29 10.63 6.77
C ARG A 233 6.97 10.07 7.30
N ILE A 234 7.06 8.92 7.95
CA ILE A 234 5.98 8.36 8.76
C ILE A 234 6.16 8.92 10.18
N ASP A 235 5.06 9.27 10.82
CA ASP A 235 5.01 9.91 12.14
C ASP A 235 3.74 9.42 12.83
N PHE A 236 3.88 8.58 13.85
CA PHE A 236 2.77 7.89 14.49
C PHE A 236 1.83 8.88 15.19
N GLU A 237 2.36 9.90 15.87
CA GLU A 237 1.56 10.87 16.64
C GLU A 237 0.70 11.77 15.75
N ASN A 238 1.18 12.06 14.54
CA ASN A 238 0.49 12.94 13.60
C ASN A 238 -0.37 12.21 12.56
N MET A 239 -0.41 10.88 12.59
CA MET A 239 -1.11 10.02 11.63
C MET A 239 -2.07 9.04 12.31
N PRO A 240 -3.11 8.54 11.60
CA PRO A 240 -3.91 7.45 12.14
C PRO A 240 -3.09 6.17 12.22
N SER A 241 -3.17 5.45 13.35
CA SER A 241 -2.51 4.15 13.54
C SER A 241 -2.95 3.08 12.53
N ARG A 242 -4.10 3.28 11.87
CA ARG A 242 -4.58 2.46 10.76
C ARG A 242 -5.15 3.30 9.63
N PHE A 243 -4.73 3.00 8.41
CA PHE A 243 -5.30 3.56 7.19
C PHE A 243 -5.13 2.57 6.04
N SER A 244 -5.63 2.92 4.86
CA SER A 244 -5.50 2.06 3.69
C SER A 244 -5.08 2.83 2.45
N ILE A 245 -4.34 2.16 1.56
CA ILE A 245 -3.89 2.68 0.27
C ILE A 245 -4.62 1.90 -0.81
N LYS A 246 -5.18 2.59 -1.79
CA LYS A 246 -5.79 1.96 -2.96
C LYS A 246 -4.83 2.05 -4.14
N ILE A 247 -4.49 0.89 -4.70
CA ILE A 247 -3.65 0.75 -5.88
C ILE A 247 -4.49 0.26 -7.07
N GLU A 248 -4.13 0.69 -8.27
CA GLU A 248 -4.74 0.25 -9.53
C GLU A 248 -3.70 -0.45 -10.39
N ALA A 249 -4.10 -1.54 -11.04
CA ALA A 249 -3.38 -2.22 -12.11
C ALA A 249 -4.18 -2.04 -13.41
N GLU A 250 -3.57 -1.47 -14.43
CA GLU A 250 -4.19 -1.18 -15.74
C GLU A 250 -3.33 -1.80 -16.85
N ASP A 251 -3.94 -2.56 -17.76
CA ASP A 251 -3.25 -3.05 -18.95
C ASP A 251 -2.93 -1.92 -19.95
N GLN A 252 -2.22 -2.22 -21.04
CA GLN A 252 -2.00 -1.29 -22.14
C GLN A 252 -2.79 -1.67 -23.40
N GLY A 253 -3.87 -2.44 -23.25
CA GLY A 253 -4.77 -2.86 -24.34
C GLY A 253 -5.73 -1.75 -24.79
N ILE A 254 -6.60 -2.08 -25.75
CA ILE A 254 -7.62 -1.17 -26.27
C ILE A 254 -8.97 -1.92 -26.37
N PRO A 255 -10.00 -1.52 -25.60
CA PRO A 255 -9.96 -0.54 -24.52
C PRO A 255 -9.09 -1.04 -23.38
N LYS A 256 -8.49 -0.11 -22.62
CA LYS A 256 -7.75 -0.48 -21.42
C LYS A 256 -8.68 -1.07 -20.37
N LEU A 257 -8.29 -2.17 -19.75
CA LEU A 257 -8.98 -2.74 -18.60
C LEU A 257 -8.13 -2.58 -17.34
N ASN A 258 -8.79 -2.58 -16.19
CA ASN A 258 -8.12 -2.38 -14.91
C ASN A 258 -8.77 -3.16 -13.77
N SER A 259 -8.03 -3.26 -12.67
CA SER A 259 -8.56 -3.65 -11.38
C SER A 259 -7.90 -2.83 -10.28
N SER A 260 -8.48 -2.87 -9.08
CA SER A 260 -7.92 -2.18 -7.91
C SER A 260 -7.79 -3.13 -6.73
N ALA A 261 -6.81 -2.84 -5.88
CA ALA A 261 -6.55 -3.53 -4.63
C ALA A 261 -6.38 -2.53 -3.48
N VAL A 262 -6.60 -3.02 -2.26
CA VAL A 262 -6.47 -2.24 -1.04
C VAL A 262 -5.36 -2.84 -0.18
N ILE A 263 -4.44 -1.98 0.24
CA ILE A 263 -3.38 -2.27 1.19
C ILE A 263 -3.77 -1.62 2.53
N GLU A 264 -4.08 -2.43 3.53
CA GLU A 264 -4.26 -1.99 4.91
C GLU A 264 -2.89 -1.75 5.56
N VAL A 265 -2.67 -0.56 6.08
CA VAL A 265 -1.45 -0.13 6.76
C VAL A 265 -1.74 -0.05 8.25
N ASN A 266 -0.98 -0.80 9.04
CA ASN A 266 -0.90 -0.64 10.49
C ASN A 266 0.41 0.08 10.81
N LEU A 267 0.31 1.26 11.42
CA LEU A 267 1.48 1.94 11.96
C LEU A 267 1.80 1.38 13.35
N GLU A 268 3.08 1.11 13.57
CA GLU A 268 3.65 0.72 14.85
C GLU A 268 4.41 1.92 15.41
N ASP A 269 3.98 2.35 16.58
CA ASP A 269 4.63 3.36 17.39
C ASP A 269 6.02 2.87 17.83
N ILE A 270 7.01 3.76 17.80
CA ILE A 270 8.32 3.55 18.41
C ILE A 270 8.47 4.56 19.54
N ASP A 271 9.06 4.14 20.65
CA ASP A 271 9.41 5.02 21.77
C ASP A 271 10.48 6.04 21.33
N ASP A 272 10.00 7.12 20.72
CA ASP A 272 10.70 8.07 19.88
C ASP A 272 10.54 9.54 20.35
N LEU A 273 9.64 9.81 21.29
CA LEU A 273 9.53 11.11 21.93
C LEU A 273 10.27 11.15 23.27
N ASN A 274 10.40 12.37 23.80
CA ASN A 274 10.90 12.59 25.15
C ASN A 274 9.74 13.10 26.00
N PRO A 275 9.72 12.83 27.32
CA PRO A 275 8.75 13.47 28.20
C PRO A 275 8.78 14.99 28.05
N ILE A 276 7.65 15.68 28.09
CA ILE A 276 7.53 17.13 27.97
C ILE A 276 6.86 17.69 29.22
N PHE A 277 7.51 18.66 29.88
CA PHE A 277 6.93 19.35 31.04
C PHE A 277 5.77 20.27 30.66
N SER A 278 4.82 20.43 31.59
CA SER A 278 3.72 21.38 31.49
C SER A 278 4.15 22.85 31.40
N SER A 279 5.33 23.16 31.93
CA SER A 279 5.98 24.46 31.83
C SER A 279 7.50 24.27 31.78
N SER A 280 8.20 25.11 31.02
CA SER A 280 9.67 25.14 31.03
C SER A 280 10.23 25.76 32.32
N ILE A 281 9.44 26.61 32.98
CA ILE A 281 9.81 27.31 34.21
C ILE A 281 8.66 27.23 35.22
N TYR A 282 8.99 26.86 36.45
CA TYR A 282 8.11 26.88 37.60
C TYR A 282 8.66 27.83 38.65
N LYS A 283 7.78 28.45 39.42
CA LYS A 283 8.16 29.26 40.59
C LYS A 283 7.86 28.47 41.86
N ALA A 284 8.77 28.51 42.82
CA ALA A 284 8.64 27.82 44.09
C ALA A 284 8.82 28.77 45.27
N LYS A 285 7.98 28.63 46.28
CA LYS A 285 8.12 29.34 47.56
C LYS A 285 7.71 28.46 48.73
N LYS A 286 8.22 28.78 49.92
CA LYS A 286 7.71 28.20 51.17
C LYS A 286 6.33 28.76 51.48
N SER A 287 5.42 27.92 51.99
CA SER A 287 4.13 28.37 52.49
C SER A 287 4.27 29.14 53.81
N ASN A 288 5.14 28.65 54.70
CA ASN A 288 5.56 29.25 55.96
C ASN A 288 6.99 28.80 56.29
N PHE A 289 7.63 29.44 57.27
CA PHE A 289 9.02 29.17 57.66
C PHE A 289 9.31 27.68 57.94
N ASN A 290 8.39 27.01 58.64
CA ASN A 290 8.51 25.60 59.07
C ASN A 290 8.09 24.59 57.99
N SER A 291 7.51 25.04 56.88
CA SER A 291 7.03 24.14 55.82
C SER A 291 8.21 23.56 55.07
N THR A 292 8.26 22.23 55.01
CA THR A 292 9.19 21.52 54.13
C THR A 292 8.66 21.44 52.71
N LEU A 293 7.35 21.39 52.53
CA LEU A 293 6.70 21.35 51.21
C LEU A 293 6.76 22.71 50.52
N LEU A 294 7.19 22.73 49.26
CA LEU A 294 7.18 23.92 48.42
C LEU A 294 5.83 24.10 47.71
N ILE A 295 5.36 25.33 47.65
CA ILE A 295 4.26 25.73 46.76
C ILE A 295 4.88 26.01 45.39
N ILE A 296 4.49 25.23 44.39
CA ILE A 296 4.90 25.40 43.00
C ILE A 296 3.81 26.10 42.19
N GLU A 297 4.19 26.97 41.25
CA GLU A 297 3.28 27.59 40.27
C GLU A 297 3.94 27.59 38.87
N PRO A 298 3.26 27.09 37.81
CA PRO A 298 1.93 26.44 37.82
C PRO A 298 1.95 25.04 38.48
N LYS A 299 0.81 24.62 39.05
CA LYS A 299 0.66 23.29 39.68
C LYS A 299 0.07 22.25 38.71
N PRO A 300 0.44 20.96 38.83
CA PRO A 300 1.65 20.41 39.45
C PRO A 300 2.86 20.45 38.49
N ILE A 301 4.08 20.20 39.01
CA ILE A 301 5.21 19.80 38.14
C ILE A 301 4.84 18.44 37.56
N LYS A 302 4.62 18.40 36.26
CA LYS A 302 4.24 17.19 35.56
C LYS A 302 4.80 17.23 34.16
N ALA A 303 5.39 16.11 33.76
CA ALA A 303 5.73 15.83 32.38
C ALA A 303 4.78 14.75 31.82
N TRP A 304 4.65 14.74 30.50
CA TRP A 304 3.87 13.77 29.74
C TRP A 304 4.67 13.34 28.53
N ASP A 305 4.52 12.08 28.19
CA ASP A 305 5.10 11.48 27.00
C ASP A 305 4.05 11.45 25.90
N GLY A 306 4.48 11.70 24.67
CA GLY A 306 3.60 11.78 23.50
C GLY A 306 3.29 10.41 22.89
N ASP A 307 4.18 9.44 23.13
CA ASP A 307 4.06 8.09 22.61
C ASP A 307 2.84 7.35 23.24
N SER A 308 2.32 6.35 22.54
CA SER A 308 1.20 5.54 23.01
C SER A 308 1.57 4.50 24.09
N PHE A 309 2.86 4.42 24.45
CA PHE A 309 3.35 3.58 25.54
C PHE A 309 2.97 4.19 26.90
N ASN A 310 2.33 3.40 27.76
CA ASN A 310 2.00 3.80 29.14
C ASN A 310 3.19 3.65 30.09
N GLU A 311 4.33 4.23 29.73
CA GLU A 311 5.54 4.16 30.55
C GLU A 311 5.48 5.14 31.74
N THR A 312 6.14 4.77 32.84
CA THR A 312 6.16 5.62 34.04
C THR A 312 7.23 6.70 33.90
N ILE A 313 6.83 7.96 34.04
CA ILE A 313 7.75 9.09 34.06
C ILE A 313 8.25 9.31 35.49
N LEU A 314 9.58 9.31 35.64
CA LEU A 314 10.26 9.57 36.90
C LEU A 314 10.89 10.97 36.93
N TYR A 315 10.93 11.57 38.12
CA TYR A 315 11.51 12.90 38.34
C TYR A 315 12.78 12.85 39.18
N LYS A 316 13.78 13.66 38.82
CA LYS A 316 15.03 13.79 39.57
C LYS A 316 15.53 15.22 39.58
N LEU A 317 16.04 15.67 40.73
CA LEU A 317 16.75 16.95 40.84
C LEU A 317 18.21 16.77 40.42
N SER A 318 18.73 17.75 39.68
CA SER A 318 20.14 17.87 39.33
C SER A 318 20.67 19.29 39.60
N GLY A 319 21.99 19.47 39.47
CA GLY A 319 22.68 20.74 39.74
C GLY A 319 23.06 20.95 41.22
N GLU A 320 23.79 22.03 41.49
CA GLU A 320 24.39 22.28 42.82
C GLU A 320 23.38 22.49 43.95
N ASN A 321 22.23 23.09 43.62
CA ASN A 321 21.18 23.38 44.59
C ASN A 321 20.38 22.14 45.00
N SER A 322 20.51 21.02 44.29
CA SER A 322 19.85 19.74 44.63
C SER A 322 20.21 19.23 46.03
N LYS A 323 21.32 19.67 46.62
CA LYS A 323 21.69 19.32 48.01
C LYS A 323 20.72 19.85 49.08
N TYR A 324 19.96 20.91 48.76
CA TYR A 324 19.03 21.56 49.70
C TYR A 324 17.59 21.05 49.58
N PHE A 325 17.27 20.30 48.53
CA PHE A 325 15.90 19.91 48.19
C PHE A 325 15.83 18.43 47.83
N ILE A 326 14.63 17.87 47.87
CA ILE A 326 14.32 16.53 47.39
C ILE A 326 13.06 16.60 46.56
N ILE A 327 12.98 15.78 45.52
CA ILE A 327 11.77 15.61 44.71
C ILE A 327 11.28 14.18 44.87
N ASP A 328 9.98 14.02 45.02
CA ASP A 328 9.33 12.72 44.91
C ASP A 328 9.38 12.25 43.46
N GLU A 329 9.96 11.06 43.26
CA GLU A 329 10.28 10.53 41.94
C GLU A 329 9.05 10.20 41.09
N PHE A 330 7.85 10.05 41.68
CA PHE A 330 6.64 9.67 40.95
C PHE A 330 5.68 10.85 40.73
N ASN A 331 5.56 11.75 41.70
CA ASN A 331 4.55 12.82 41.66
C ASN A 331 5.13 14.24 41.51
N GLY A 332 6.46 14.38 41.46
CA GLY A 332 7.13 15.65 41.20
C GLY A 332 7.03 16.66 42.36
N VAL A 333 6.58 16.24 43.54
CA VAL A 333 6.48 17.10 44.72
C VAL A 333 7.88 17.42 45.26
N ILE A 334 8.18 18.71 45.42
CA ILE A 334 9.47 19.18 45.93
C ILE A 334 9.36 19.57 47.40
N GLN A 335 10.30 19.08 48.20
CA GLN A 335 10.45 19.39 49.61
C GLN A 335 11.87 19.89 49.93
N THR A 336 12.01 20.66 51.00
CA THR A 336 13.32 21.10 51.51
C THR A 336 13.95 19.99 52.34
N LYS A 337 15.22 19.68 52.08
CA LYS A 337 16.02 18.72 52.86
C LYS A 337 16.59 19.34 54.15
N THR A 338 16.78 20.66 54.15
CA THR A 338 17.42 21.40 55.24
C THR A 338 16.69 22.72 55.50
N ASN A 339 16.75 23.22 56.75
CA ASN A 339 16.19 24.54 57.09
C ASN A 339 17.06 25.70 56.59
N LYS A 340 18.38 25.49 56.45
CA LYS A 340 19.32 26.50 55.97
C LYS A 340 19.29 26.54 54.44
N LEU A 341 18.42 27.37 53.90
CA LEU A 341 18.21 27.55 52.47
C LEU A 341 18.88 28.84 51.97
N PRO A 342 19.30 28.90 50.71
CA PRO A 342 19.71 30.15 50.09
C PRO A 342 18.50 31.09 49.91
N SER A 343 18.75 32.40 49.79
CA SER A 343 17.71 33.41 49.53
C SER A 343 16.97 33.15 48.21
N SER A 344 17.68 32.64 47.21
CA SER A 344 17.12 32.14 45.96
C SER A 344 17.92 30.95 45.46
N ALA A 345 17.25 30.05 44.72
CA ALA A 345 17.90 28.92 44.07
C ALA A 345 17.22 28.59 42.75
N GLN A 346 18.00 28.15 41.77
CA GLN A 346 17.49 27.49 40.57
C GLN A 346 17.68 25.98 40.73
N LEU A 347 16.59 25.22 40.64
CA LEU A 347 16.60 23.76 40.60
C LEU A 347 16.42 23.31 39.16
N ILE A 348 17.14 22.26 38.78
CA ILE A 348 16.99 21.59 37.49
C ILE A 348 16.23 20.30 37.76
N VAL A 349 15.03 20.19 37.21
CA VAL A 349 14.17 19.01 37.32
C VAL A 349 14.26 18.25 36.01
N ASN A 350 14.71 17.00 36.07
CA ASN A 350 14.74 16.11 34.93
C ASN A 350 13.53 15.16 35.01
N ALA A 351 12.86 14.93 33.89
CA ALA A 351 11.85 13.88 33.72
C ALA A 351 12.35 12.87 32.70
N PHE A 352 12.21 11.57 32.97
CA PHE A 352 12.66 10.49 32.09
C PHE A 352 11.76 9.27 32.22
N GLN A 353 11.65 8.47 31.16
CA GLN A 353 10.86 7.22 31.19
C GLN A 353 11.64 6.12 31.94
N THR A 354 10.92 5.19 32.57
CA THR A 354 11.51 4.05 33.29
C THR A 354 12.32 3.10 32.42
N ASN A 355 11.84 2.86 31.19
CA ASN A 355 12.42 1.95 30.22
C ASN A 355 13.57 2.58 29.41
N ARG A 356 13.56 3.91 29.22
CA ARG A 356 14.57 4.68 28.46
C ARG A 356 15.03 5.95 29.18
N PRO A 357 15.87 5.85 30.22
CA PRO A 357 16.34 7.00 31.00
C PRO A 357 17.14 8.05 30.20
N GLU A 358 17.72 7.64 29.08
CA GLU A 358 18.41 8.53 28.13
C GLU A 358 17.47 9.52 27.45
N ARG A 359 16.19 9.18 27.32
CA ARG A 359 15.13 10.05 26.81
C ARG A 359 14.58 10.87 27.96
N ASN A 360 15.04 12.10 28.06
CA ASN A 360 14.69 12.98 29.16
C ASN A 360 14.41 14.40 28.70
N SER A 361 13.72 15.13 29.56
CA SER A 361 13.59 16.58 29.45
C SER A 361 13.90 17.26 30.75
N THR A 362 14.10 18.57 30.66
CA THR A 362 14.48 19.41 31.79
C THR A 362 13.52 20.58 31.92
N ALA A 363 13.09 20.87 33.15
CA ALA A 363 12.43 22.11 33.52
C ALA A 363 13.17 22.79 34.67
N PHE A 364 13.00 24.10 34.79
CA PHE A 364 13.62 24.88 35.84
C PHE A 364 12.61 25.26 36.92
N VAL A 365 13.02 25.16 38.18
CA VAL A 365 12.25 25.65 39.32
C VAL A 365 13.02 26.79 39.96
N LEU A 366 12.45 28.00 39.90
CA LEU A 366 12.99 29.19 40.52
C LEU A 366 12.42 29.30 41.94
N PHE A 367 13.25 29.00 42.91
CA PHE A 367 12.92 29.09 44.32
C PHE A 367 13.29 30.47 44.88
N GLU A 368 12.33 31.11 45.55
CA GLU A 368 12.55 32.31 46.35
C GLU A 368 12.19 32.02 47.81
N ASN A 369 13.16 32.27 48.71
CA ASN A 369 12.93 32.19 50.13
C ASN A 369 12.44 33.54 50.66
N ASN A 370 11.11 33.67 50.73
CA ASN A 370 10.48 34.88 51.25
C ASN A 370 10.58 35.03 52.78
N TYR A 371 11.30 34.14 53.46
CA TYR A 371 11.53 34.21 54.90
C TYR A 371 13.03 34.44 55.12
N SER A 372 13.40 35.70 55.26
CA SER A 372 14.74 36.09 55.71
C SER A 372 14.86 35.91 57.23
N GLU A 373 16.08 35.66 57.73
CA GLU A 373 16.34 35.64 59.17
C GLU A 373 15.96 36.99 59.83
N GLU A 374 16.04 38.09 59.08
CA GLU A 374 15.70 39.45 59.55
C GLU A 374 14.21 39.65 59.84
N GLU A 375 13.30 39.12 59.00
CA GLU A 375 11.85 39.26 59.23
C GLU A 375 11.40 38.47 60.47
N ILE A 376 12.10 37.36 60.79
CA ILE A 376 11.83 36.53 61.95
C ILE A 376 12.23 37.27 63.23
N GLU A 377 13.40 37.90 63.27
CA GLU A 377 13.82 38.72 64.41
C GLU A 377 12.83 39.85 64.68
N ILE A 378 12.37 40.55 63.64
CA ILE A 378 11.37 41.62 63.79
C ILE A 378 10.07 41.07 64.39
N SER A 379 9.59 39.91 63.91
CA SER A 379 8.38 39.28 64.45
C SER A 379 8.53 38.88 65.93
N LEU A 380 9.68 38.33 66.32
CA LEU A 380 10.00 37.95 67.71
C LEU A 380 10.11 39.18 68.61
N ILE A 381 10.75 40.26 68.15
CA ILE A 381 10.85 41.53 68.88
C ILE A 381 9.45 42.10 69.14
N HIS A 382 8.56 42.09 68.14
CA HIS A 382 7.18 42.54 68.32
C HIS A 382 6.40 41.69 69.32
N ILE A 383 6.56 40.36 69.30
CA ILE A 383 5.91 39.46 70.26
C ILE A 383 6.44 39.70 71.68
N ILE A 384 7.77 39.80 71.86
CA ILE A 384 8.38 40.09 73.16
C ILE A 384 7.94 41.45 73.68
N SER A 385 7.92 42.48 72.83
CA SER A 385 7.45 43.82 73.18
C SER A 385 5.98 43.81 73.63
N PHE A 386 5.12 43.02 72.98
CA PHE A 386 3.71 42.89 73.35
C PHE A 386 3.52 42.18 74.69
N ILE A 387 4.29 41.11 74.94
CA ILE A 387 4.31 40.42 76.24
C ILE A 387 4.79 41.37 77.35
N CYS A 388 5.85 42.14 77.12
CA CYS A 388 6.32 43.16 78.06
C CYS A 388 5.25 44.22 78.35
N PHE A 389 4.55 44.70 77.32
CA PHE A 389 3.45 45.65 77.50
C PHE A 389 2.33 45.08 78.38
N LEU A 390 1.92 43.82 78.15
CA LEU A 390 0.91 43.15 78.97
C LEU A 390 1.33 43.00 80.44
N LEU A 391 2.60 42.67 80.70
CA LEU A 391 3.16 42.57 82.05
C LEU A 391 3.22 43.94 82.76
N ILE A 392 3.55 45.00 82.04
CA ILE A 392 3.51 46.37 82.57
C ILE A 392 2.07 46.77 82.90
N LEU A 393 1.13 46.49 82.00
CA LEU A 393 -0.29 46.76 82.20
C LEU A 393 -0.85 46.00 83.41
N SER A 394 -0.49 44.73 83.59
CA SER A 394 -0.90 43.95 84.76
C SER A 394 -0.33 44.52 86.06
N ASN A 395 0.95 44.92 86.06
CA ASN A 395 1.55 45.56 87.24
C ASN A 395 0.92 46.92 87.56
N PHE A 396 0.55 47.71 86.54
CA PHE A 396 -0.16 48.98 86.73
C PHE A 396 -1.56 48.76 87.30
N LEU A 397 -2.29 47.75 86.80
CA LEU A 397 -3.60 47.37 87.34
C LEU A 397 -3.50 46.91 88.79
N ILE A 398 -2.51 46.07 89.14
CA ILE A 398 -2.25 45.63 90.52
C ILE A 398 -1.92 46.83 91.42
N LEU A 399 -1.07 47.76 90.96
CA LEU A 399 -0.72 48.95 91.73
C LEU A 399 -1.94 49.87 91.92
N SER A 400 -2.77 50.03 90.89
CA SER A 400 -3.98 50.84 90.96
C SER A 400 -5.01 50.24 91.92
N PHE A 401 -5.16 48.91 91.94
CA PHE A 401 -5.97 48.19 92.91
C PHE A 401 -5.43 48.35 94.34
N TRP A 402 -4.12 48.19 94.54
CA TRP A 402 -3.47 48.37 95.84
C TRP A 402 -3.60 49.80 96.37
N LEU A 403 -3.43 50.82 95.52
CA LEU A 403 -3.66 52.22 95.86
C LEU A 403 -5.14 52.49 96.19
N GLY A 404 -6.07 51.87 95.47
CA GLY A 404 -7.51 51.94 95.74
C GLY A 404 -7.89 51.35 97.10
N GLU A 405 -7.35 50.18 97.43
CA GLU A 405 -7.47 49.53 98.76
C GLU A 405 -6.87 50.41 99.86
N ARG A 406 -5.68 50.99 99.65
CA ARG A 406 -5.05 51.91 100.61
C ARG A 406 -5.90 53.15 100.86
N LYS A 407 -6.50 53.70 99.80
CA LYS A 407 -7.40 54.87 99.89
C LYS A 407 -8.67 54.52 100.67
N LYS A 408 -9.24 53.32 100.47
CA LYS A 408 -10.36 52.80 101.27
C LYS A 408 -9.96 52.63 102.76
N GLN A 409 -8.80 52.07 103.06
CA GLN A 409 -8.32 51.92 104.44
C GLN A 409 -8.08 53.27 105.14
N LEU A 410 -7.55 54.28 104.41
CA LEU A 410 -7.40 55.65 104.92
C LEU A 410 -8.75 56.35 105.16
N LEU A 411 -9.74 56.14 104.30
CA LEU A 411 -11.11 56.63 104.49
C LEU A 411 -11.82 55.98 105.69
N ILE A 412 -11.55 54.70 105.97
CA ILE A 412 -12.08 54.00 107.14
C ILE A 412 -11.40 54.51 108.43
N LYS A 413 -10.09 54.77 108.41
CA LYS A 413 -9.37 55.39 109.55
C LYS A 413 -9.84 56.81 109.87
N ASN A 414 -10.15 57.62 108.86
CA ASN A 414 -10.65 58.99 109.07
C ASN A 414 -12.12 59.06 109.52
N LYS A 415 -12.92 57.99 109.33
CA LYS A 415 -14.28 57.90 109.87
C LYS A 415 -14.36 57.47 111.34
N MET A 416 -13.28 56.95 111.93
CA MET A 416 -13.23 56.59 113.36
C MET A 416 -12.85 57.75 114.28
N PHE A 417 -12.57 58.95 113.75
CA PHE A 417 -12.14 60.13 114.52
C PHE A 417 -13.15 61.29 114.57
N VAL A 418 -14.39 61.08 114.12
CA VAL A 418 -15.47 62.06 114.28
C VAL A 418 -16.76 61.33 114.68
N PHE A 419 -17.14 61.56 115.94
CA PHE A 419 -18.25 61.01 116.75
C PHE A 419 -18.02 59.68 117.48
#